data_AF-A0AAN8UYM5-F1
#
_entry.id   AF-A0AAN8UYM5-F1
#
_cell.length_a   1.000
_cell.length_b   1.000
_cell.length_c   1.000
_cell.angle_alpha   90.00
_cell.angle_beta   90.00
_cell.angle_gamma   90.00
#
_symmetry.space_group_name_H-M   'P 1'
#
loop_
_entity.id
_entity.type
_entity.pdbx_description
1 polymer ?
#
loop_
_entity_poly.entity_id
_entity_poly.type
_entity_poly.pdbx_seq_one_letter_code
_entity_poly.pdbx_strand_id
1 'polypeptide(L)'
;MNSVTITCFLVSAAVLLFTSAYSVTSTTTFLIQNNCSYTIWAAASPGGGKQLISGQRWLLPADGSTTGHIWARTGCSFNESGYGGCQTGDCGGLLNCHQNAQGSPPYTLAEYTVNGFGSKDFFDISLVNGFNLPMEFGPIPSSSNGCTQLVECSADINAECPRELRVLGGCNNPCSSSGSNCGPSNYTTFFKDRCPNAYSYPLDDANTTFTCPTGTNYKVVFCPSNAVLRNLTVFIRMRVVVLNNCCTNGS
;
A
#
# COMPACT_ATOMS: atom_id res chain seq x y z
N MET A 1 13.93 13.10 70.13
CA MET A 1 13.26 12.84 68.84
C MET A 1 13.40 11.35 68.58
N ASN A 2 12.30 10.61 68.65
CA ASN A 2 12.32 9.16 68.79
C ASN A 2 12.55 8.47 67.45
N SER A 3 13.31 7.37 67.45
CA SER A 3 13.69 6.57 66.26
C SER A 3 12.49 6.18 65.37
N VAL A 4 11.29 6.07 65.95
CA VAL A 4 10.03 5.73 65.27
C VAL A 4 9.52 6.84 64.34
N THR A 5 9.83 8.11 64.62
CA THR A 5 9.38 9.23 63.78
C THR A 5 10.21 9.32 62.50
N ILE A 6 11.50 8.96 62.54
CA ILE A 6 12.42 8.98 61.39
C ILE A 6 12.07 7.87 60.38
N THR A 7 11.64 6.69 60.84
CA THR A 7 11.20 5.59 59.97
C THR A 7 9.89 5.88 59.24
N CYS A 8 8.94 6.60 59.83
CA CYS A 8 7.71 7.01 59.13
C CYS A 8 7.95 8.02 57.98
N PHE A 9 8.91 8.94 58.14
CA PHE A 9 9.27 9.89 57.07
C PHE A 9 10.01 9.22 55.90
N LEU A 10 10.85 8.22 56.18
CA LEU A 10 11.58 7.48 55.15
C LEU A 10 10.67 6.58 54.29
N VAL A 11 9.63 5.99 54.88
CA VAL A 11 8.64 5.19 54.13
C VAL A 11 7.73 6.06 53.27
N SER A 12 7.42 7.29 53.71
CA SER A 12 6.58 8.22 52.93
C SER A 12 7.33 8.84 51.74
N ALA A 13 8.65 9.00 51.83
CA ALA A 13 9.48 9.48 50.72
C ALA A 13 9.76 8.40 49.65
N ALA A 14 9.73 7.12 50.02
CA ALA A 14 9.97 6.00 49.10
C ALA A 14 8.75 5.66 48.21
N VAL A 15 7.54 6.12 48.57
CA VAL A 15 6.30 5.84 47.80
C VAL A 15 6.06 6.88 46.68
N LEU A 16 6.85 7.95 46.60
CA LEU A 16 6.62 9.09 45.69
C LEU A 16 7.50 9.14 44.43
N LEU A 17 8.25 8.08 44.06
CA LEU A 17 9.18 8.12 42.92
C LEU A 17 9.13 6.90 41.98
N PHE A 18 7.94 6.41 41.67
CA PHE A 18 7.75 5.53 40.50
C PHE A 18 6.44 5.85 39.75
N THR A 19 6.20 7.12 39.45
CA THR A 19 5.38 7.44 38.27
C THR A 19 6.24 7.22 37.04
N SER A 20 6.34 5.97 36.59
CA SER A 20 6.81 5.68 35.24
C SER A 20 5.94 6.52 34.29
N ALA A 21 6.53 7.53 33.67
CA ALA A 21 5.90 8.24 32.58
C ALA A 21 5.70 7.21 31.46
N TYR A 22 4.52 6.60 31.42
CA TYR A 22 4.09 5.80 30.29
C TYR A 22 4.00 6.77 29.12
N SER A 23 5.06 6.79 28.30
CA SER A 23 5.00 7.43 27.00
C SER A 23 3.99 6.61 26.20
N VAL A 24 2.78 7.12 26.05
CA VAL A 24 1.82 6.55 25.11
C VAL A 24 2.41 6.82 23.73
N THR A 25 3.18 5.87 23.21
CA THR A 25 3.60 5.91 21.82
C THR A 25 2.36 5.76 20.97
N SER A 26 1.94 6.82 20.29
CA SER A 26 0.87 6.73 19.31
C SER A 26 1.36 5.88 18.14
N THR A 27 0.89 4.64 18.06
CA THR A 27 1.19 3.73 16.95
C THR A 27 0.40 4.14 15.72
N THR A 28 1.12 4.53 14.65
CA THR A 28 0.51 4.67 13.32
C THR A 28 -0.01 3.31 12.87
N THR A 29 -1.25 3.26 12.37
CA THR A 29 -1.86 2.03 11.88
C THR A 29 -2.24 2.15 10.41
N PHE A 30 -1.94 1.10 9.64
CA PHE A 30 -2.37 0.92 8.27
C PHE A 30 -3.57 -0.03 8.22
N LEU A 31 -4.70 0.45 7.72
CA LEU A 31 -5.86 -0.36 7.36
C LEU A 31 -5.72 -0.82 5.92
N ILE A 32 -5.30 -2.07 5.72
CA ILE A 32 -5.16 -2.70 4.41
C ILE A 32 -6.49 -3.38 4.07
N GLN A 33 -7.12 -3.00 2.96
CA GLN A 33 -8.46 -3.47 2.58
C GLN A 33 -8.49 -4.01 1.16
N ASN A 34 -9.17 -5.16 1.00
CA ASN A 34 -9.46 -5.72 -0.31
C ASN A 34 -10.87 -5.31 -0.77
N ASN A 35 -10.97 -4.45 -1.79
CA ASN A 35 -12.23 -4.16 -2.49
C ASN A 35 -12.34 -4.87 -3.85
N CYS A 36 -11.35 -5.67 -4.22
CA CYS A 36 -11.43 -6.47 -5.44
C CYS A 36 -12.51 -7.54 -5.26
N SER A 37 -13.18 -7.92 -6.34
CA SER A 37 -14.21 -8.96 -6.34
C SER A 37 -13.66 -10.39 -6.16
N TYR A 38 -12.38 -10.51 -5.87
CA TYR A 38 -11.64 -11.77 -5.73
C TYR A 38 -10.65 -11.69 -4.58
N THR A 39 -10.20 -12.86 -4.14
CA THR A 39 -9.20 -13.00 -3.07
C THR A 39 -7.85 -12.44 -3.49
N ILE A 40 -7.23 -11.70 -2.57
CA ILE A 40 -5.83 -11.29 -2.67
C ILE A 40 -5.05 -11.80 -1.47
N TRP A 41 -3.73 -11.78 -1.59
CA TRP A 41 -2.83 -12.00 -0.45
C TRP A 41 -2.04 -10.73 -0.22
N ALA A 42 -2.54 -9.88 0.67
CA ALA A 42 -1.82 -8.69 1.10
C ALA A 42 -0.47 -9.09 1.67
N ALA A 43 0.53 -8.26 1.41
CA ALA A 43 1.89 -8.42 1.87
C ALA A 43 2.40 -7.08 2.40
N ALA A 44 3.22 -7.15 3.44
CA ALA A 44 3.86 -5.98 4.01
C ALA A 44 5.26 -6.33 4.49
N SER A 45 6.19 -5.39 4.32
CA SER A 45 7.52 -5.48 4.90
C SER A 45 7.89 -4.14 5.54
N PRO A 46 7.99 -4.07 6.89
CA PRO A 46 7.67 -5.12 7.86
C PRO A 46 6.15 -5.43 7.89
N GLY A 47 5.78 -6.62 8.36
CA GLY A 47 4.38 -6.98 8.66
C GLY A 47 3.97 -8.40 8.28
N GLY A 48 4.62 -9.01 7.29
CA GLY A 48 4.30 -10.38 6.86
C GLY A 48 3.28 -10.40 5.72
N GLY A 49 2.26 -11.25 5.83
CA GLY A 49 1.22 -11.30 4.81
C GLY A 49 -0.07 -11.94 5.30
N LYS A 50 -1.17 -11.61 4.63
CA LYS A 50 -2.51 -12.07 5.03
C LYS A 50 -3.39 -12.27 3.81
N GLN A 51 -4.07 -13.41 3.75
CA GLN A 51 -5.14 -13.63 2.78
C GLN A 51 -6.33 -12.74 3.13
N LEU A 52 -6.84 -12.00 2.15
CA LEU A 52 -8.02 -11.15 2.27
C LEU A 52 -9.00 -11.52 1.17
N ILE A 53 -10.15 -12.08 1.54
CA ILE A 53 -11.27 -12.19 0.60
C ILE A 53 -11.90 -10.81 0.37
N SER A 54 -12.77 -10.69 -0.64
CA SER A 54 -13.46 -9.43 -0.95
C SER A 54 -14.12 -8.83 0.30
N GLY A 55 -13.86 -7.55 0.57
CA GLY A 55 -14.38 -6.79 1.72
C GLY A 55 -13.59 -6.97 3.02
N GLN A 56 -12.63 -7.89 3.10
CA GLN A 56 -11.82 -8.08 4.31
C GLN A 56 -10.75 -7.02 4.49
N ARG A 57 -10.32 -6.90 5.76
CA ARG A 57 -9.38 -5.89 6.24
C ARG A 57 -8.26 -6.53 7.08
N TRP A 58 -7.11 -5.87 7.07
CA TRP A 58 -5.97 -6.15 7.92
C TRP A 58 -5.48 -4.85 8.55
N LEU A 59 -5.42 -4.82 9.88
CA LEU A 59 -4.76 -3.75 10.62
C LEU A 59 -3.29 -4.12 10.79
N LEU A 60 -2.40 -3.29 10.24
CA LEU A 60 -0.96 -3.41 10.36
C LEU A 60 -0.44 -2.22 11.19
N PRO A 61 0.08 -2.45 12.41
CA PRO A 61 0.74 -1.41 13.18
C PRO A 61 2.11 -1.08 12.60
N ALA A 62 2.50 0.19 12.69
CA ALA A 62 3.84 0.70 12.40
C ALA A 62 4.30 1.54 13.60
N ASP A 63 5.15 0.96 14.43
CA ASP A 63 5.62 1.57 15.67
C ASP A 63 6.85 2.46 15.43
N GLY A 64 6.93 3.57 16.15
CA GLY A 64 8.10 4.45 16.16
C GLY A 64 8.48 4.97 14.77
N SER A 65 9.79 5.02 14.50
CA SER A 65 10.34 5.35 13.17
C SER A 65 10.42 4.07 12.34
N THR A 66 9.57 3.94 11.32
CA THR A 66 9.49 2.74 10.48
C THR A 66 9.36 3.11 9.00
N THR A 67 10.23 2.54 8.16
CA THR A 67 10.08 2.54 6.70
C THR A 67 9.54 1.19 6.25
N GLY A 68 8.62 1.17 5.30
CA GLY A 68 8.06 -0.08 4.83
C GLY A 68 7.30 -0.02 3.53
N HIS A 69 6.86 -1.21 3.12
CA HIS A 69 6.23 -1.51 1.85
C HIS A 69 4.94 -2.28 2.09
N ILE A 70 3.89 -1.96 1.35
CA ILE A 70 2.62 -2.71 1.33
C ILE A 70 2.24 -2.96 -0.13
N TRP A 71 1.92 -4.21 -0.47
CA TRP A 71 1.45 -4.57 -1.80
C TRP A 71 0.45 -5.74 -1.74
N ALA A 72 -0.19 -6.02 -2.87
CA ALA A 72 -1.06 -7.18 -3.01
C ALA A 72 -0.45 -8.22 -3.94
N ARG A 73 -0.71 -9.48 -3.63
CA ARG A 73 -0.36 -10.64 -4.45
C ARG A 73 -1.60 -11.30 -4.98
N THR A 74 -1.53 -11.82 -6.21
CA THR A 74 -2.65 -12.46 -6.89
C THR A 74 -2.30 -13.87 -7.35
N GLY A 75 -3.32 -14.72 -7.52
CA GLY A 75 -3.15 -16.08 -8.02
C GLY A 75 -2.27 -16.95 -7.11
N CYS A 76 -2.40 -16.80 -5.79
CA CYS A 76 -1.56 -17.53 -4.85
C CYS A 76 -2.13 -18.89 -4.46
N SER A 77 -1.22 -19.82 -4.14
CA SER A 77 -1.53 -21.08 -3.48
C SER A 77 -0.46 -21.35 -2.43
N PHE A 78 -0.88 -21.66 -1.20
CA PHE A 78 0.00 -21.97 -0.08
C PHE A 78 -0.48 -23.25 0.60
N ASN A 79 0.45 -24.05 1.09
CA ASN A 79 0.17 -25.17 1.98
C ASN A 79 -0.14 -24.67 3.42
N GLU A 80 -0.49 -25.60 4.32
CA GLU A 80 -0.82 -25.28 5.72
C GLU A 80 0.34 -24.64 6.49
N SER A 81 1.58 -24.89 6.07
CA SER A 81 2.78 -24.27 6.64
C SER A 81 3.10 -22.90 6.04
N GLY A 82 2.28 -22.40 5.11
CA GLY A 82 2.44 -21.09 4.48
C GLY A 82 3.48 -21.05 3.36
N TYR A 83 3.90 -22.19 2.81
CA TYR A 83 4.81 -22.26 1.66
C TYR A 83 4.05 -22.55 0.36
N GLY A 84 4.49 -21.95 -0.75
CA GLY A 84 3.85 -22.07 -2.06
C GLY A 84 4.33 -21.01 -3.02
N GLY A 85 3.42 -20.24 -3.61
CA GLY A 85 3.77 -19.14 -4.50
C GLY A 85 2.58 -18.33 -4.99
N CYS A 86 2.87 -17.15 -5.55
CA CYS A 86 1.91 -16.25 -6.18
C CYS A 86 2.27 -15.96 -7.64
N GLN A 87 1.26 -15.66 -8.44
CA GLN A 87 1.45 -15.28 -9.83
C GLN A 87 2.06 -13.87 -9.97
N THR A 88 1.67 -12.94 -9.09
CA THR A 88 2.23 -11.59 -9.03
C THR A 88 2.59 -11.21 -7.60
N GLY A 89 3.65 -10.42 -7.43
CA GLY A 89 4.10 -9.91 -6.13
C GLY A 89 4.63 -10.96 -5.17
N ASP A 90 4.96 -12.17 -5.63
CA ASP A 90 5.43 -13.25 -4.76
C ASP A 90 6.69 -12.86 -3.97
N CYS A 91 6.74 -13.21 -2.69
CA CYS A 91 7.83 -12.83 -1.78
C CYS A 91 8.71 -14.01 -1.37
N GLY A 92 9.04 -14.88 -2.34
CA GLY A 92 9.90 -16.04 -2.13
C GLY A 92 9.13 -17.30 -1.73
N GLY A 93 7.89 -17.43 -2.19
CA GLY A 93 7.03 -18.58 -1.95
C GLY A 93 6.43 -18.63 -0.54
N LEU A 94 6.35 -17.50 0.15
CA LEU A 94 5.92 -17.41 1.54
C LEU A 94 4.60 -16.67 1.69
N LEU A 95 3.66 -17.21 2.47
CA LEU A 95 2.46 -16.48 2.88
C LEU A 95 2.84 -15.26 3.72
N ASN A 96 3.71 -15.45 4.70
CA ASN A 96 4.25 -14.41 5.57
C ASN A 96 5.59 -13.92 5.02
N CYS A 97 5.59 -12.78 4.31
CA CYS A 97 6.82 -12.22 3.76
C CYS A 97 7.82 -11.85 4.87
N HIS A 98 9.11 -12.06 4.61
CA HIS A 98 10.16 -11.69 5.55
C HIS A 98 10.30 -10.16 5.71
N GLN A 99 11.03 -9.75 6.75
CA GLN A 99 11.46 -8.36 6.88
C GLN A 99 12.42 -8.01 5.73
N ASN A 100 12.30 -6.79 5.21
CA ASN A 100 12.99 -6.31 4.01
C ASN A 100 12.68 -7.09 2.73
N ALA A 101 11.62 -7.90 2.71
CA ALA A 101 11.18 -8.61 1.52
C ALA A 101 10.70 -7.61 0.46
N GLN A 102 11.02 -7.94 -0.79
CA GLN A 102 10.46 -7.32 -1.99
C GLN A 102 9.62 -8.37 -2.71
N GLY A 103 8.52 -7.94 -3.32
CA GLY A 103 7.75 -8.80 -4.21
C GLY A 103 8.51 -9.07 -5.50
N SER A 104 8.16 -10.15 -6.19
CA SER A 104 8.57 -10.40 -7.57
C SER A 104 7.68 -9.55 -8.49
N PRO A 105 8.25 -8.62 -9.29
CA PRO A 105 7.49 -7.83 -10.26
C PRO A 105 6.64 -8.67 -11.22
N PRO A 106 5.46 -8.18 -11.67
CA PRO A 106 4.94 -6.86 -11.38
C PRO A 106 4.08 -6.81 -10.10
N TYR A 107 4.16 -5.69 -9.38
CA TYR A 107 3.21 -5.37 -8.31
C TYR A 107 3.14 -3.87 -8.07
N THR A 108 1.93 -3.37 -7.79
CA THR A 108 1.70 -2.00 -7.35
C THR A 108 2.12 -1.88 -5.90
N LEU A 109 2.96 -0.89 -5.59
CA LEU A 109 3.59 -0.74 -4.27
C LEU A 109 3.10 0.53 -3.57
N ALA A 110 2.75 0.41 -2.28
CA ALA A 110 2.65 1.55 -1.37
C ALA A 110 3.93 1.60 -0.53
N GLU A 111 4.63 2.74 -0.57
CA GLU A 111 5.85 2.98 0.19
C GLU A 111 5.56 3.99 1.29
N TYR A 112 6.12 3.80 2.48
CA TYR A 112 5.94 4.72 3.59
C TYR A 112 7.18 4.84 4.46
N THR A 113 7.30 5.98 5.13
CA THR A 113 8.21 6.21 6.25
C THR A 113 7.44 6.97 7.33
N VAL A 114 7.16 6.32 8.46
CA VAL A 114 6.52 6.90 9.64
C VAL A 114 7.58 7.58 10.50
N ASN A 115 7.23 8.76 11.05
CA ASN A 115 8.11 9.55 11.91
C ASN A 115 9.48 9.84 11.27
N GLY A 116 9.45 10.24 10.00
CA GLY A 116 10.62 10.65 9.25
C GLY A 116 11.07 12.07 9.56
N PHE A 117 11.78 12.68 8.60
CA PHE A 117 12.33 14.02 8.76
C PHE A 117 11.26 15.07 9.09
N GLY A 118 11.50 15.87 10.14
CA GLY A 118 10.61 16.96 10.54
C GLY A 118 9.29 16.50 11.18
N SER A 119 9.26 15.32 11.80
CA SER A 119 8.04 14.74 12.43
C SER A 119 6.89 14.62 11.43
N LYS A 120 7.25 14.21 10.21
CA LYS A 120 6.32 13.92 9.13
C LYS A 120 6.44 12.46 8.76
N ASP A 121 5.31 11.92 8.37
CA ASP A 121 5.24 10.68 7.65
C ASP A 121 5.36 10.99 6.15
N PHE A 122 6.10 10.17 5.42
CA PHE A 122 6.23 10.22 3.97
C PHE A 122 5.55 9.00 3.38
N PHE A 123 4.85 9.17 2.27
CA PHE A 123 4.17 8.06 1.62
C PHE A 123 3.93 8.32 0.14
N ASP A 124 3.83 7.24 -0.62
CA ASP A 124 3.60 7.28 -2.06
C ASP A 124 3.07 5.94 -2.61
N ILE A 125 2.63 5.97 -3.86
CA ILE A 125 2.38 4.78 -4.67
C ILE A 125 3.47 4.70 -5.73
N SER A 126 4.03 3.52 -5.92
CA SER A 126 5.13 3.26 -6.84
C SER A 126 4.80 2.16 -7.83
N LEU A 127 5.02 2.48 -9.10
CA LEU A 127 4.86 1.59 -10.26
C LEU A 127 6.22 1.24 -10.88
N VAL A 128 7.33 1.57 -10.20
CA VAL A 128 8.69 1.24 -10.62
C VAL A 128 8.86 -0.28 -10.79
N ASN A 129 8.19 -1.05 -9.93
CA ASN A 129 8.14 -2.50 -9.96
C ASN A 129 6.94 -3.03 -10.78
N GLY A 130 6.34 -2.22 -11.64
CA GLY A 130 5.17 -2.59 -12.44
C GLY A 130 3.85 -2.36 -11.73
N PHE A 131 2.79 -2.96 -12.29
CA PHE A 131 1.42 -2.84 -11.81
C PHE A 131 0.75 -4.20 -11.85
N ASN A 132 -0.01 -4.54 -10.82
CA ASN A 132 -0.89 -5.71 -10.83
C ASN A 132 -2.32 -5.36 -10.42
N LEU A 133 -2.50 -4.52 -9.39
CA LEU A 133 -3.80 -4.08 -8.91
C LEU A 133 -3.90 -2.56 -8.78
N PRO A 134 -5.09 -1.98 -9.04
CA PRO A 134 -5.39 -0.62 -8.63
C PRO A 134 -5.22 -0.42 -7.12
N MET A 135 -4.73 0.75 -6.72
CA MET A 135 -4.44 1.06 -5.32
C MET A 135 -4.85 2.49 -4.98
N GLU A 136 -5.41 2.66 -3.79
CA GLU A 136 -5.58 3.94 -3.13
C GLU A 136 -4.79 3.94 -1.81
N PHE A 137 -4.10 5.03 -1.52
CA PHE A 137 -3.32 5.21 -0.32
C PHE A 137 -3.46 6.63 0.22
N GLY A 138 -3.92 6.75 1.46
CA GLY A 138 -4.04 8.05 2.14
C GLY A 138 -4.53 7.93 3.57
N PRO A 139 -4.75 9.05 4.26
CA PRO A 139 -5.15 9.06 5.65
C PRO A 139 -6.57 8.51 5.83
N ILE A 140 -6.80 7.87 6.98
CA ILE A 140 -8.14 7.57 7.45
C ILE A 140 -8.76 8.89 7.95
N PRO A 141 -9.91 9.34 7.42
CA PRO A 141 -10.45 10.67 7.75
C PRO A 141 -10.60 10.95 9.25
N SER A 142 -11.04 9.95 10.02
CA SER A 142 -11.27 10.04 11.47
C SER A 142 -10.00 10.14 12.32
N SER A 143 -8.83 9.87 11.73
CA SER A 143 -7.54 9.87 12.42
C SER A 143 -6.46 10.42 11.49
N SER A 144 -6.81 11.49 10.79
CA SER A 144 -6.01 12.11 9.75
C SER A 144 -5.06 13.18 10.27
N ASN A 145 -5.25 13.64 11.50
CA ASN A 145 -4.52 14.78 12.08
C ASN A 145 -4.47 16.01 11.15
N GLY A 146 -5.56 16.26 10.42
CA GLY A 146 -5.66 17.35 9.44
C GLY A 146 -5.06 17.03 8.06
N CYS A 147 -4.47 15.85 7.87
CA CYS A 147 -3.98 15.42 6.57
C CYS A 147 -5.13 15.01 5.64
N THR A 148 -5.11 15.49 4.41
CA THR A 148 -6.13 15.20 3.40
C THR A 148 -5.54 14.65 2.10
N GLN A 149 -4.23 14.41 2.07
CA GLN A 149 -3.51 13.96 0.88
C GLN A 149 -3.87 12.51 0.56
N LEU A 150 -4.49 12.29 -0.59
CA LEU A 150 -4.89 10.98 -1.09
C LEU A 150 -4.19 10.71 -2.41
N VAL A 151 -3.53 9.56 -2.51
CA VAL A 151 -2.89 9.07 -3.72
C VAL A 151 -3.71 7.92 -4.28
N GLU A 152 -3.97 7.94 -5.58
CA GLU A 152 -4.76 6.90 -6.23
C GLU A 152 -4.13 6.55 -7.58
N CYS A 153 -3.98 5.25 -7.83
CA CYS A 153 -3.69 4.69 -9.13
C CYS A 153 -4.80 3.69 -9.48
N SER A 154 -5.84 4.18 -10.17
CA SER A 154 -7.06 3.42 -10.47
C SER A 154 -7.37 3.22 -11.94
N ALA A 155 -6.42 3.54 -12.83
CA ALA A 155 -6.50 3.20 -14.24
C ALA A 155 -6.47 1.67 -14.45
N ASP A 156 -7.08 1.20 -15.54
CA ASP A 156 -6.99 -0.20 -15.95
C ASP A 156 -5.69 -0.47 -16.73
N ILE A 157 -4.56 -0.31 -16.01
CA ILE A 157 -3.22 -0.46 -16.59
C ILE A 157 -3.03 -1.87 -17.18
N ASN A 158 -3.64 -2.90 -16.60
CA ASN A 158 -3.52 -4.26 -17.11
C ASN A 158 -4.18 -4.43 -18.49
N ALA A 159 -5.38 -3.85 -18.69
CA ALA A 159 -6.06 -3.91 -19.99
C ALA A 159 -5.31 -3.11 -21.07
N GLU A 160 -4.69 -2.00 -20.68
CA GLU A 160 -4.01 -1.08 -21.59
C GLU A 160 -2.50 -1.37 -21.72
N CYS A 161 -1.98 -2.36 -21.00
CA CYS A 161 -0.56 -2.65 -20.90
C CYS A 161 0.08 -2.86 -22.29
N PRO A 162 1.19 -2.17 -22.63
CA PRO A 162 1.95 -2.41 -23.85
C PRO A 162 2.31 -3.89 -24.00
N ARG A 163 2.32 -4.39 -25.23
CA ARG A 163 2.48 -5.83 -25.50
C ARG A 163 3.80 -6.36 -24.94
N GLU A 164 4.85 -5.55 -24.99
CA GLU A 164 6.21 -5.84 -24.56
C GLU A 164 6.33 -5.97 -23.03
N LEU A 165 5.41 -5.37 -22.29
CA LEU A 165 5.41 -5.31 -20.83
C LEU A 165 4.37 -6.24 -20.18
N ARG A 166 3.46 -6.77 -21.00
CA ARG A 166 2.32 -7.56 -20.52
C ARG A 166 2.77 -8.91 -20.00
N VAL A 167 2.29 -9.26 -18.81
CA VAL A 167 2.42 -10.60 -18.23
C VAL A 167 1.08 -11.07 -17.70
N LEU A 168 0.99 -12.33 -17.30
CA LEU A 168 -0.25 -12.84 -16.73
C LEU A 168 -0.53 -12.11 -15.40
N GLY A 169 -1.68 -11.42 -15.33
CA GLY A 169 -2.16 -10.74 -14.12
C GLY A 169 -1.47 -9.40 -13.80
N GLY A 170 -0.65 -8.86 -14.70
CA GLY A 170 0.02 -7.58 -14.45
C GLY A 170 0.67 -6.96 -15.68
N CYS A 171 1.28 -5.80 -15.47
CA CYS A 171 2.07 -5.05 -16.42
C CYS A 171 3.43 -4.73 -15.83
N ASN A 172 4.51 -5.25 -16.41
CA ASN A 172 5.87 -4.92 -15.99
C ASN A 172 6.22 -3.47 -16.31
N ASN A 173 7.11 -2.90 -15.50
CA ASN A 173 7.74 -1.63 -15.83
C ASN A 173 9.18 -1.91 -16.30
N PRO A 174 9.71 -1.24 -17.34
CA PRO A 174 11.11 -1.42 -17.76
C PRO A 174 12.14 -1.18 -16.65
N CYS A 175 11.77 -0.43 -15.61
CA CYS A 175 12.63 -0.17 -14.47
C CYS A 175 12.79 -1.35 -13.52
N SER A 176 11.89 -2.34 -13.55
CA SER A 176 11.94 -3.49 -12.63
C SER A 176 13.21 -4.33 -12.80
N SER A 177 13.78 -4.38 -14.00
CA SER A 177 15.05 -5.04 -14.31
C SER A 177 16.26 -4.08 -14.38
N SER A 178 16.00 -2.79 -14.62
CA SER A 178 17.05 -1.79 -14.87
C SER A 178 17.53 -1.08 -13.59
N GLY A 179 16.77 -1.19 -12.50
CA GLY A 179 17.10 -0.61 -11.20
C GLY A 179 17.21 0.92 -11.24
N SER A 180 18.18 1.46 -10.50
CA SER A 180 18.38 2.90 -10.30
C SER A 180 18.80 3.69 -11.55
N ASN A 181 19.24 3.01 -12.62
CA ASN A 181 19.61 3.65 -13.88
C ASN A 181 18.41 3.88 -14.82
N CYS A 182 17.20 3.56 -14.37
CA CYS A 182 15.98 3.76 -15.14
C CYS A 182 15.50 5.21 -15.09
N GLY A 183 15.02 5.74 -16.22
CA GLY A 183 14.55 7.12 -16.34
C GLY A 183 13.33 7.28 -17.24
N PRO A 184 13.03 8.53 -17.65
CA PRO A 184 11.94 8.83 -18.58
C PRO A 184 12.08 8.09 -19.92
N SER A 185 10.99 7.45 -20.35
CA SER A 185 10.88 6.70 -21.61
C SER A 185 9.41 6.58 -22.00
N ASN A 186 9.10 6.16 -23.23
CA ASN A 186 7.70 5.93 -23.65
C ASN A 186 6.95 4.97 -22.72
N TYR A 187 7.64 3.99 -22.14
CA TYR A 187 7.04 3.02 -21.23
C TYR A 187 6.82 3.59 -19.83
N THR A 188 7.76 4.35 -19.28
CA THR A 188 7.56 4.98 -17.95
C THR A 188 6.52 6.10 -18.03
N THR A 189 6.48 6.86 -19.15
CA THR A 189 5.40 7.80 -19.46
C THR A 189 4.03 7.12 -19.55
N PHE A 190 3.92 5.91 -20.10
CA PHE A 190 2.66 5.15 -20.13
C PHE A 190 2.05 4.95 -18.73
N PHE A 191 2.88 4.63 -17.72
CA PHE A 191 2.45 4.51 -16.32
C PHE A 191 2.11 5.89 -15.74
N LYS A 192 2.96 6.90 -15.99
CA LYS A 192 2.75 8.25 -15.47
C LYS A 192 1.45 8.89 -15.95
N ASP A 193 1.13 8.75 -17.24
CA ASP A 193 -0.09 9.31 -17.82
C ASP A 193 -1.37 8.73 -17.20
N ARG A 194 -1.30 7.46 -16.76
CA ARG A 194 -2.42 6.74 -16.14
C ARG A 194 -2.53 6.98 -14.65
N CYS A 195 -1.40 7.16 -13.98
CA CYS A 195 -1.30 7.42 -12.55
C CYS A 195 -0.32 8.57 -12.29
N PRO A 196 -0.73 9.85 -12.51
CA PRO A 196 0.16 11.01 -12.45
C PRO A 196 0.81 11.23 -11.08
N ASN A 197 0.13 10.78 -10.02
CA ASN A 197 0.57 10.94 -8.63
C ASN A 197 1.36 9.73 -8.11
N ALA A 198 1.73 8.78 -8.99
CA ALA A 198 2.55 7.63 -8.63
C ALA A 198 3.95 7.74 -9.25
N TYR A 199 4.94 7.13 -8.60
CA TYR A 199 6.28 6.96 -9.18
C TYR A 199 6.20 6.03 -10.39
N SER A 200 6.70 6.49 -11.53
CA SER A 200 6.81 5.68 -12.75
C SER A 200 8.24 5.20 -13.03
N TYR A 201 9.24 5.85 -12.44
CA TYR A 201 10.67 5.49 -12.46
C TYR A 201 11.35 6.06 -11.19
N PRO A 202 12.57 5.62 -10.80
CA PRO A 202 13.16 5.93 -9.48
C PRO A 202 13.40 7.41 -9.15
N LEU A 203 13.58 8.27 -10.15
CA LEU A 203 13.86 9.71 -9.97
C LEU A 203 12.66 10.58 -10.40
N ASP A 204 11.45 10.03 -10.28
CA ASP A 204 10.18 10.69 -10.61
C ASP A 204 9.64 11.46 -9.41
N ASP A 205 10.46 12.29 -8.75
CA ASP A 205 10.14 12.91 -7.44
C ASP A 205 9.12 14.07 -7.51
N ALA A 206 8.82 14.57 -8.70
CA ALA A 206 7.92 15.71 -8.86
C ALA A 206 6.46 15.29 -8.63
N ASN A 207 5.88 15.72 -7.50
CA ASN A 207 4.48 15.49 -7.09
C ASN A 207 4.10 14.01 -6.85
N THR A 208 5.07 13.19 -6.45
CA THR A 208 4.89 11.75 -6.19
C THR A 208 5.14 11.36 -4.74
N THR A 209 5.90 12.16 -3.98
CA THR A 209 6.03 12.01 -2.54
C THR A 209 5.00 12.87 -1.80
N PHE A 210 4.25 12.25 -0.90
CA PHE A 210 3.23 12.90 -0.08
C PHE A 210 3.64 12.89 1.38
N THR A 211 3.13 13.85 2.16
CA THR A 211 3.46 13.96 3.58
C THR A 211 2.24 14.25 4.44
N CYS A 212 2.16 13.59 5.59
CA CYS A 212 1.21 13.89 6.65
C CYS A 212 1.94 14.11 7.99
N PRO A 213 1.33 14.77 8.98
CA PRO A 213 1.86 14.82 10.33
C PRO A 213 1.98 13.41 10.94
N THR A 214 3.05 13.14 11.68
CA THR A 214 3.21 11.88 12.39
C THR A 214 2.07 11.62 13.38
N GLY A 215 1.68 10.35 13.52
CA GLY A 215 0.51 9.90 14.28
C GLY A 215 -0.76 9.82 13.43
N THR A 216 -0.68 10.09 12.12
CA THR A 216 -1.75 9.86 11.16
C THR A 216 -1.92 8.36 10.95
N ASN A 217 -3.15 7.85 10.93
CA ASN A 217 -3.41 6.48 10.46
C ASN A 217 -3.80 6.50 8.98
N TYR A 218 -3.48 5.42 8.29
CA TYR A 218 -3.64 5.33 6.84
C TYR A 218 -4.52 4.17 6.43
N LYS A 219 -5.05 4.24 5.23
CA LYS A 219 -5.68 3.13 4.52
C LYS A 219 -4.90 2.84 3.25
N VAL A 220 -4.74 1.55 2.96
CA VAL A 220 -4.29 1.05 1.65
C VAL A 220 -5.42 0.18 1.11
N VAL A 221 -6.07 0.64 0.05
CA VAL A 221 -7.24 -0.04 -0.53
C VAL A 221 -6.89 -0.58 -1.90
N PHE A 222 -6.96 -1.90 -2.05
CA PHE A 222 -6.83 -2.55 -3.35
C PHE A 222 -8.17 -2.54 -4.08
N CYS A 223 -8.17 -2.20 -5.36
CA CYS A 223 -9.37 -1.99 -6.17
C CYS A 223 -10.33 -0.94 -5.58
N PRO A 224 -9.90 0.33 -5.37
CA PRO A 224 -10.76 1.37 -4.81
C PRO A 224 -12.01 1.59 -5.68
N SER A 225 -13.09 2.11 -5.08
CA SER A 225 -14.42 2.19 -5.72
C SER A 225 -14.42 2.97 -7.04
N ASN A 226 -13.54 3.95 -7.19
CA ASN A 226 -13.35 4.68 -8.44
C ASN A 226 -12.80 3.80 -9.58
N ALA A 227 -11.94 2.81 -9.28
CA ALA A 227 -11.49 1.80 -10.24
C ALA A 227 -12.65 0.89 -10.68
N VAL A 228 -13.50 0.49 -9.73
CA VAL A 228 -14.68 -0.36 -9.99
C VAL A 228 -15.71 0.36 -10.86
N LEU A 229 -15.98 1.64 -10.58
CA LEU A 229 -16.92 2.47 -11.35
C LEU A 229 -16.41 2.79 -12.76
N ARG A 230 -15.10 3.02 -12.95
CA ARG A 230 -14.48 3.20 -14.28
C ARG A 230 -14.64 1.96 -15.14
N ASN A 231 -14.39 0.77 -14.58
CA ASN A 231 -14.62 -0.48 -15.30
C ASN A 231 -16.11 -0.62 -15.66
N LEU A 232 -17.02 -0.34 -14.73
CA LEU A 232 -18.46 -0.41 -15.02
C LEU A 232 -18.88 0.59 -16.12
N THR A 233 -18.35 1.82 -16.13
CA THR A 233 -18.65 2.81 -17.18
C THR A 233 -18.06 2.42 -18.53
N VAL A 234 -16.86 1.83 -18.58
CA VAL A 234 -16.29 1.26 -19.81
C VAL A 234 -17.14 0.09 -20.31
N PHE A 235 -17.55 -0.84 -19.43
CA PHE A 235 -18.44 -1.95 -19.78
C PHE A 235 -19.80 -1.48 -20.30
N ILE A 236 -20.39 -0.45 -19.68
CA ILE A 236 -21.65 0.15 -20.15
C ILE A 236 -21.43 0.81 -21.51
N ARG A 237 -20.35 1.59 -21.71
CA ARG A 237 -20.03 2.20 -23.00
C ARG A 237 -19.77 1.16 -24.09
N MET A 238 -19.04 0.08 -23.81
CA MET A 238 -18.84 -1.02 -24.74
C MET A 238 -20.16 -1.72 -25.10
N ARG A 239 -21.03 -2.00 -24.12
CA ARG A 239 -22.36 -2.56 -24.41
C ARG A 239 -23.21 -1.64 -25.29
N VAL A 240 -23.16 -0.32 -25.07
CA VAL A 240 -23.88 0.65 -25.91
C VAL A 240 -23.30 0.69 -27.34
N VAL A 241 -21.97 0.62 -27.51
CA VAL A 241 -21.33 0.56 -28.84
C VAL A 241 -21.69 -0.74 -29.57
N VAL A 242 -21.68 -1.89 -28.88
CA VAL A 242 -22.09 -3.18 -29.46
C VAL A 242 -23.56 -3.14 -29.90
N LEU A 243 -24.46 -2.60 -29.07
CA LEU A 243 -25.88 -2.45 -29.41
C LEU A 243 -26.09 -1.53 -30.63
N ASN A 244 -25.39 -0.39 -30.70
CA ASN A 244 -25.51 0.54 -31.82
C ASN A 244 -24.94 -0.02 -33.14
N ASN A 245 -23.90 -0.86 -33.08
CA ASN A 245 -23.34 -1.54 -34.26
C ASN A 245 -24.23 -2.72 -34.74
N CYS A 246 -25.03 -3.32 -33.86
CA CYS A 246 -26.05 -4.28 -34.28
C CYS A 246 -27.23 -3.61 -34.99
N CYS A 247 -27.55 -2.36 -34.65
CA CYS A 247 -28.65 -1.62 -35.29
C CYS A 247 -28.30 -1.01 -36.66
N THR A 248 -27.03 -0.97 -37.06
CA THR A 248 -26.58 -0.32 -38.30
C THR A 248 -26.20 -1.29 -39.43
N ASN A 249 -26.14 -2.59 -39.17
CA ASN A 249 -25.85 -3.63 -40.18
C ASN A 249 -27.08 -4.48 -40.55
N GLY A 250 -28.29 -3.96 -40.31
CA GLY A 250 -29.57 -4.63 -40.55
C GLY A 250 -30.45 -3.93 -41.58
N SER A 251 -29.86 -3.37 -42.64
CA SER A 251 -30.58 -2.80 -43.79
C SER A 251 -29.92 -3.20 -45.10
#